data_AF-A0A4Q5SIS2-F1
#
_entry.id   AF-A0A4Q5SIS2-F1
#
_cell.length_a   1.000
_cell.length_b   1.000
_cell.length_c   1.000
_cell.angle_alpha   90.00
_cell.angle_beta   90.00
_cell.angle_gamma   90.00
#
_symmetry.space_group_name_H-M   'P 1'
#
loop_
_entity.id
_entity.type
_entity.pdbx_description
1 polymer ?
#
loop_
_entity_poly.entity_id
_entity_poly.type
_entity_poly.pdbx_seq_one_letter_code
_entity_poly.pdbx_strand_id
1 'polypeptide(L)'
;MRLWDRLTGRKAENPAAALYQAVVARGREPHWYEAGQVPDSVNGRFDMIASVLGLVMLRIEHEPEAAETTARLTECFVEDMDGQLRQIGIGDVVVGKGIGKMMALLGGRIGAYRDALAPDAEPGAFAAALVRNLYRGEDPGAEALAHSADALR
;
A
#
# COMPACT_ATOMS: atom_id res chain seq x y z
N MET A 1 -10.30 -17.28 -28.89
CA MET A 1 -11.04 -16.62 -27.78
C MET A 1 -12.51 -16.98 -27.89
N ARG A 2 -13.07 -17.66 -26.89
CA ARG A 2 -14.41 -18.26 -26.98
C ARG A 2 -15.47 -17.29 -26.43
N LEU A 3 -16.56 -17.14 -27.19
CA LEU A 3 -17.71 -16.28 -26.93
C LEU A 3 -18.43 -16.54 -25.58
N TRP A 4 -18.10 -17.66 -24.93
CA TRP A 4 -18.76 -18.17 -23.72
C TRP A 4 -18.26 -17.53 -22.41
N ASP A 5 -17.03 -17.01 -22.38
CA ASP A 5 -16.47 -16.38 -21.17
C ASP A 5 -17.22 -15.07 -20.80
N ARG A 6 -17.86 -14.44 -21.78
CA ARG A 6 -18.70 -13.23 -21.58
C ARG A 6 -20.08 -13.51 -20.99
N LEU A 7 -20.58 -14.75 -21.04
CA LEU A 7 -21.94 -15.09 -20.62
C LEU A 7 -22.01 -15.65 -19.19
N THR A 8 -20.89 -16.11 -18.62
CA THR A 8 -20.87 -16.69 -17.26
C THR A 8 -20.54 -15.66 -16.17
N GLY A 9 -20.24 -14.41 -16.53
CA GLY A 9 -19.89 -13.35 -15.57
C GLY A 9 -18.64 -13.64 -14.73
N ARG A 10 -17.89 -14.70 -15.06
CA ARG A 10 -16.67 -15.06 -14.34
C ARG A 10 -15.57 -14.11 -14.79
N LYS A 11 -15.42 -12.99 -14.07
CA LYS A 11 -14.26 -12.11 -14.19
C LYS A 11 -13.02 -12.99 -14.04
N ALA A 12 -12.14 -12.97 -15.05
CA ALA A 12 -10.87 -13.68 -14.95
C ALA A 12 -10.16 -13.22 -13.67
N GLU A 13 -9.63 -14.17 -12.90
CA GLU A 13 -8.92 -13.84 -11.67
C GLU A 13 -7.73 -12.92 -11.99
N ASN A 14 -7.60 -11.84 -11.23
CA ASN A 14 -6.49 -10.92 -11.40
C ASN A 14 -5.18 -11.67 -11.02
N PRO A 15 -4.20 -11.79 -11.93
CA PRO A 15 -2.98 -12.56 -11.67
C PRO A 15 -2.14 -11.99 -10.50
N ALA A 16 -2.31 -10.71 -10.15
CA ALA A 16 -1.65 -10.09 -9.01
C ALA A 16 -2.39 -10.31 -7.68
N ALA A 17 -3.55 -10.98 -7.66
CA ALA A 17 -4.36 -11.15 -6.46
C ALA A 17 -3.58 -11.85 -5.33
N ALA A 18 -2.82 -12.91 -5.64
CA ALA A 18 -2.01 -13.62 -4.64
C ALA A 18 -0.92 -12.70 -4.03
N LEU A 19 -0.26 -11.90 -4.86
CA LEU A 19 0.75 -10.92 -4.39
C LEU A 19 0.09 -9.82 -3.55
N TYR A 20 -1.07 -9.32 -3.97
CA TYR A 20 -1.82 -8.34 -3.19
C TYR A 20 -2.25 -8.89 -1.82
N GLN A 21 -2.72 -10.13 -1.76
CA GLN A 21 -3.05 -10.78 -0.49
C GLN A 21 -1.82 -10.95 0.41
N ALA A 22 -0.65 -11.25 -0.17
CA ALA A 22 0.61 -11.29 0.59
C ALA A 22 0.98 -9.90 1.14
N VAL A 23 0.78 -8.83 0.37
CA VAL A 23 0.96 -7.44 0.84
C VAL A 23 0.03 -7.13 2.02
N VAL A 24 -1.25 -7.48 1.90
CA VAL A 24 -2.23 -7.26 2.97
C VAL A 24 -1.89 -8.07 4.22
N ALA A 25 -1.49 -9.33 4.05
CA ALA A 25 -1.06 -10.19 5.16
C ALA A 25 0.17 -9.60 5.86
N ARG A 26 1.20 -9.21 5.09
CA ARG A 26 2.41 -8.57 5.60
C ARG A 26 2.08 -7.28 6.35
N GLY A 27 1.22 -6.44 5.79
CA GLY A 27 0.80 -5.18 6.42
C GLY A 27 -0.10 -5.34 7.64
N ARG A 28 -0.56 -6.56 7.97
CA ARG A 28 -1.41 -6.86 9.15
C ARG A 28 -0.66 -7.64 10.23
N GLU A 29 0.64 -7.88 10.07
CA GLU A 29 1.42 -8.57 11.09
C GLU A 29 1.41 -7.79 12.43
N PRO A 30 1.17 -8.44 13.59
CA PRO A 30 0.97 -7.75 14.87
C PRO A 30 2.12 -6.83 15.28
N HIS A 31 3.36 -7.21 14.92
CA HIS A 31 4.56 -6.50 15.34
C HIS A 31 4.62 -5.04 14.86
N TRP A 32 3.91 -4.69 13.78
CA TRP A 32 3.84 -3.30 13.31
C TRP A 32 3.15 -2.39 14.32
N TYR A 33 2.13 -2.92 15.01
CA TYR A 33 1.31 -2.16 15.94
C TYR A 33 1.86 -2.26 17.36
N GLU A 34 2.42 -3.41 17.73
CA GLU A 34 2.95 -3.67 19.07
C GLU A 34 4.36 -3.07 19.27
N ALA A 35 5.32 -3.44 18.41
CA ALA A 35 6.70 -2.95 18.51
C ALA A 35 6.90 -1.67 17.68
N GLY A 36 6.32 -1.63 16.48
CA GLY A 36 6.40 -0.47 15.59
C GLY A 36 5.48 0.68 15.98
N GLN A 37 4.58 0.52 16.96
CA GLN A 37 3.64 1.56 17.42
C GLN A 37 2.83 2.24 16.30
N VAL A 38 2.62 1.55 15.18
CA VAL A 38 1.71 2.02 14.13
C VAL A 38 0.30 2.07 14.73
N PRO A 39 -0.47 3.16 14.56
CA PRO A 39 -1.80 3.25 15.15
C PRO A 39 -2.71 2.11 14.68
N ASP A 40 -3.20 1.27 15.60
CA ASP A 40 -4.14 0.18 15.27
C ASP A 40 -5.55 0.72 15.03
N SER A 41 -5.72 1.41 13.92
CA SER A 41 -6.95 2.00 13.43
C SER A 41 -7.14 1.68 11.96
N VAL A 42 -8.34 1.91 11.41
CA VAL A 42 -8.58 1.75 9.96
C VAL A 42 -7.56 2.53 9.14
N ASN A 43 -7.27 3.77 9.55
CA ASN A 43 -6.31 4.65 8.89
C ASN A 43 -4.87 4.14 9.02
N GLY A 44 -4.44 3.70 10.21
CA GLY A 44 -3.09 3.18 10.38
C GLY A 44 -2.85 1.84 9.70
N ARG A 45 -3.85 0.95 9.66
CA ARG A 45 -3.81 -0.29 8.86
C ARG A 45 -3.71 0.02 7.36
N PHE A 46 -4.45 1.01 6.88
CA PHE A 46 -4.30 1.52 5.52
C PHE A 46 -2.88 2.02 5.27
N ASP A 47 -2.31 2.83 6.16
CA ASP A 47 -0.97 3.39 5.96
C ASP A 47 0.11 2.31 5.95
N MET A 48 -0.02 1.28 6.78
CA MET A 48 0.88 0.13 6.78
C MET A 48 0.77 -0.68 5.49
N ILE A 49 -0.43 -1.08 5.08
CA ILE A 49 -0.66 -1.82 3.82
C ILE A 49 -0.18 -1.00 2.61
N ALA A 50 -0.48 0.30 2.57
CA ALA A 50 -0.03 1.20 1.51
C ALA A 50 1.50 1.38 1.51
N SER A 51 2.14 1.32 2.68
CA SER A 51 3.60 1.39 2.77
C SER A 51 4.26 0.13 2.21
N VAL A 52 3.78 -1.05 2.62
CA VAL A 52 4.23 -2.34 2.06
C VAL A 52 3.98 -2.40 0.56
N LEU A 53 2.78 -2.01 0.10
CA LEU A 53 2.43 -1.99 -1.31
C LEU A 53 3.36 -1.06 -2.11
N GLY A 54 3.63 0.14 -1.58
CA GLY A 54 4.52 1.10 -2.22
C GLY A 54 5.93 0.55 -2.40
N LEU A 55 6.48 -0.11 -1.39
CA LEU A 55 7.79 -0.76 -1.46
C LEU A 55 7.80 -1.93 -2.45
N VAL A 56 6.74 -2.75 -2.49
CA VAL A 56 6.60 -3.81 -3.50
C VAL A 56 6.57 -3.23 -4.91
N MET A 57 5.81 -2.15 -5.13
CA MET A 57 5.76 -1.46 -6.42
C MET A 57 7.13 -0.90 -6.84
N LEU A 58 7.90 -0.32 -5.91
CA LEU A 58 9.27 0.11 -6.18
C LEU A 58 10.21 -1.05 -6.51
N ARG A 59 10.06 -2.19 -5.83
CA ARG A 59 10.89 -3.36 -6.10
C ARG A 59 10.64 -3.93 -7.49
N ILE A 60 9.38 -4.01 -7.92
CA ILE A 60 9.02 -4.59 -9.22
C ILE A 60 9.23 -3.62 -10.40
N GLU A 61 9.41 -2.31 -10.17
CA GLU A 61 9.49 -1.31 -11.25
C GLU A 61 10.67 -1.55 -12.23
N HIS A 62 11.64 -2.36 -11.83
CA HIS A 62 12.83 -2.73 -12.59
C HIS A 62 12.69 -4.06 -13.36
N GLU A 63 11.56 -4.77 -13.23
CA GLU A 63 11.32 -6.06 -13.86
C GLU A 63 10.70 -5.89 -15.28
N PRO A 64 10.89 -6.84 -16.22
CA PRO A 64 10.36 -6.73 -17.58
C PRO A 64 8.82 -6.58 -17.64
N GLU A 65 8.09 -7.24 -16.74
CA GLU A 65 6.63 -7.21 -16.63
C GLU A 65 6.10 -6.17 -15.61
N ALA A 66 6.95 -5.21 -15.21
CA ALA A 66 6.64 -4.21 -14.18
C ALA A 66 5.31 -3.47 -14.41
N ALA A 67 5.09 -2.99 -15.64
CA ALA A 67 3.93 -2.16 -15.97
C ALA A 67 2.62 -2.93 -15.82
N GLU A 68 2.58 -4.17 -16.32
CA GLU A 68 1.40 -5.02 -16.20
C GLU A 68 1.15 -5.39 -14.73
N THR A 69 2.18 -5.85 -14.02
CA THR A 69 2.06 -6.26 -12.61
C THR A 69 1.61 -5.09 -11.72
N THR A 70 2.16 -3.90 -11.94
CA THR A 70 1.79 -2.68 -11.20
C THR A 70 0.34 -2.28 -11.46
N ALA A 71 -0.12 -2.33 -12.72
CA ALA A 71 -1.50 -2.05 -13.06
C ALA A 71 -2.45 -3.04 -12.36
N ARG A 72 -2.11 -4.33 -12.40
CA ARG A 72 -2.89 -5.40 -11.76
C ARG A 72 -2.94 -5.29 -10.23
N LEU A 73 -1.83 -4.94 -9.59
CA LEU A 73 -1.81 -4.63 -8.15
C LEU A 73 -2.66 -3.41 -7.80
N THR A 74 -2.61 -2.39 -8.65
CA THR A 74 -3.41 -1.16 -8.47
C THR A 74 -4.90 -1.45 -8.61
N GLU A 75 -5.31 -2.29 -9.55
CA GLU A 75 -6.69 -2.78 -9.68
C GLU A 75 -7.15 -3.48 -8.40
N CYS A 76 -6.36 -4.42 -7.86
CA CYS A 76 -6.68 -5.09 -6.60
C CYS A 76 -6.82 -4.10 -5.43
N PHE A 77 -5.91 -3.13 -5.33
CA PHE A 77 -5.96 -2.10 -4.30
C PHE A 77 -7.21 -1.23 -4.41
N VAL A 78 -7.56 -0.76 -5.62
CA VAL A 78 -8.76 0.06 -5.83
C VAL A 78 -10.03 -0.73 -5.51
N GLU A 79 -10.10 -2.00 -5.90
CA GLU A 79 -11.25 -2.87 -5.61
C GLU A 79 -11.43 -3.10 -4.10
N ASP A 80 -10.34 -3.37 -3.36
CA ASP A 80 -10.39 -3.51 -1.90
C ASP A 80 -10.84 -2.20 -1.22
N MET A 81 -10.24 -1.08 -1.64
CA MET A 81 -10.56 0.23 -1.08
C MET A 81 -12.00 0.69 -1.35
N ASP A 82 -12.51 0.48 -2.57
CA ASP A 82 -13.92 0.76 -2.90
C ASP A 82 -14.87 -0.06 -2.02
N GLY A 83 -14.58 -1.35 -1.85
CA GLY A 83 -15.33 -2.23 -0.96
C GLY A 83 -15.35 -1.75 0.48
N GLN A 84 -14.19 -1.39 1.03
CA GLN A 84 -14.06 -0.89 2.41
C GLN A 84 -14.82 0.43 2.63
N LEU A 85 -14.69 1.40 1.71
CA LEU A 85 -15.39 2.69 1.83
C LEU A 85 -16.92 2.51 1.82
N ARG A 86 -17.43 1.65 0.94
CA ARG A 86 -18.87 1.35 0.86
C ARG A 86 -19.38 0.69 2.13
N GLN A 87 -18.61 -0.23 2.71
CA GLN A 87 -18.96 -0.92 3.95
C GLN A 87 -19.10 0.04 5.14
N ILE A 88 -18.28 1.09 5.20
CA ILE A 88 -18.37 2.13 6.25
C ILE A 88 -19.39 3.23 5.92
N GLY A 89 -20.25 3.02 4.93
CA GLY A 89 -21.39 3.89 4.61
C GLY A 89 -21.04 5.13 3.79
N ILE A 90 -19.85 5.19 3.17
CA ILE A 90 -19.51 6.27 2.25
C ILE A 90 -20.30 6.06 0.95
N GLY A 91 -21.24 6.97 0.69
CA GLY A 91 -22.16 6.86 -0.44
C GLY A 91 -21.49 7.01 -1.82
N ASP A 92 -22.17 6.51 -2.83
CA ASP A 92 -21.70 6.39 -4.24
C ASP A 92 -21.18 7.70 -4.85
N VAL A 93 -21.71 8.84 -4.41
CA VAL A 93 -21.33 10.17 -4.95
C VAL A 93 -19.91 10.58 -4.50
N VAL A 94 -19.44 10.10 -3.35
CA VAL A 94 -18.17 10.54 -2.74
C VAL A 94 -17.11 9.45 -2.68
N VAL A 95 -17.47 8.18 -2.92
CA VAL A 95 -16.52 7.05 -2.91
C VAL A 95 -15.36 7.25 -3.88
N GLY A 96 -15.63 7.73 -5.10
CA GLY A 96 -14.59 8.00 -6.09
C GLY A 96 -13.58 9.06 -5.64
N LYS A 97 -14.03 10.08 -4.90
CA LYS A 97 -13.14 11.08 -4.29
C LYS A 97 -12.29 10.49 -3.18
N GLY A 98 -12.85 9.55 -2.41
CA GLY A 98 -12.11 8.77 -1.41
C GLY A 98 -11.00 7.94 -2.05
N ILE A 99 -11.33 7.17 -3.09
CA ILE A 99 -10.36 6.38 -3.86
C ILE A 99 -9.27 7.27 -4.44
N GLY A 100 -9.63 8.40 -5.06
CA GLY A 100 -8.66 9.34 -5.61
C GLY A 100 -7.68 9.88 -4.56
N LYS A 101 -8.14 10.16 -3.33
CA LYS A 101 -7.25 10.56 -2.23
C LYS A 101 -6.31 9.42 -1.82
N MET A 102 -6.81 8.19 -1.71
CA MET A 102 -5.97 7.05 -1.33
C MET A 102 -4.91 6.75 -2.40
N MET A 103 -5.25 6.88 -3.68
CA MET A 103 -4.29 6.79 -4.79
C MET A 103 -3.23 7.88 -4.71
N ALA A 104 -3.61 9.13 -4.41
CA ALA A 104 -2.65 10.22 -4.22
C ALA A 104 -1.71 9.95 -3.04
N LEU A 105 -2.22 9.42 -1.93
CA LEU A 105 -1.42 9.03 -0.78
C LEU A 105 -0.46 7.87 -1.13
N LEU A 106 -0.91 6.86 -1.86
CA LEU A 106 -0.04 5.75 -2.32
C LEU A 106 1.07 6.26 -3.25
N GLY A 107 0.73 7.07 -4.26
CA GLY A 107 1.72 7.64 -5.17
C GLY A 107 2.74 8.54 -4.46
N GLY A 108 2.26 9.36 -3.51
CA GLY A 108 3.13 10.19 -2.67
C GLY A 108 4.11 9.37 -1.82
N ARG A 109 3.69 8.19 -1.33
CA ARG A 109 4.56 7.24 -0.62
C ARG A 109 5.62 6.63 -1.52
N ILE A 110 5.21 6.16 -2.69
CA ILE A 110 6.14 5.57 -3.67
C ILE A 110 7.25 6.57 -4.01
N GLY A 111 6.91 7.84 -4.30
CA GLY A 111 7.91 8.88 -4.54
C GLY A 111 8.83 9.09 -3.34
N ALA A 112 8.25 9.24 -2.14
CA ALA A 112 9.02 9.45 -0.91
C ALA A 112 10.03 8.33 -0.61
N TYR A 113 9.59 7.08 -0.77
CA TYR A 113 10.41 5.92 -0.47
C TYR A 113 11.47 5.71 -1.54
N ARG A 114 11.17 6.01 -2.82
CA ARG A 114 12.17 6.00 -3.88
C ARG A 114 13.32 6.94 -3.56
N ASP A 115 13.00 8.20 -3.24
CA ASP A 115 14.01 9.22 -2.94
C ASP A 115 14.78 8.85 -1.67
N ALA A 116 14.09 8.32 -0.66
CA ALA A 116 14.70 7.98 0.63
C ALA A 116 15.54 6.69 0.63
N LEU A 117 15.37 5.83 -0.37
CA LEU A 117 16.12 4.58 -0.56
C LEU A 117 17.16 4.69 -1.69
N ALA A 118 17.30 5.86 -2.30
CA ALA A 118 18.30 6.10 -3.33
C ALA A 118 19.74 5.90 -2.78
N PRO A 119 20.71 5.47 -3.61
CA PRO A 119 22.09 5.25 -3.17
C PRO A 119 22.77 6.47 -2.54
N ASP A 120 22.37 7.67 -2.95
CA ASP A 120 22.86 8.98 -2.50
C ASP A 120 21.95 9.65 -1.47
N ALA A 121 20.95 8.94 -0.93
CA ALA A 121 20.05 9.46 0.08
C ALA A 121 20.77 9.74 1.41
N GLU A 122 20.40 10.85 2.05
CA GLU A 122 20.92 11.23 3.36
C GLU A 122 20.62 10.17 4.44
N PRO A 123 21.53 9.95 5.40
CA PRO A 123 21.28 9.07 6.53
C PRO A 123 19.97 9.43 7.25
N GLY A 124 19.10 8.42 7.43
CA GLY A 124 17.80 8.62 8.08
C GLY A 124 16.67 9.11 7.18
N ALA A 125 16.90 9.33 5.88
CA ALA A 125 15.86 9.74 4.94
C ALA A 125 14.64 8.80 4.94
N PHE A 126 14.87 7.48 5.02
CA PHE A 126 13.79 6.50 5.05
C PHE A 126 12.97 6.59 6.34
N ALA A 127 13.62 6.75 7.49
CA ALA A 127 12.93 6.95 8.77
C ALA A 127 12.07 8.22 8.74
N ALA A 128 12.59 9.33 8.19
CA ALA A 128 11.82 10.56 8.02
C ALA A 128 10.62 10.38 7.05
N ALA A 129 10.80 9.62 5.97
CA ALA A 129 9.72 9.28 5.05
C ALA A 129 8.64 8.43 5.74
N LEU A 130 9.02 7.48 6.61
CA LEU A 130 8.08 6.69 7.40
C LEU A 130 7.32 7.57 8.40
N VAL A 131 7.98 8.46 9.14
CA VAL A 131 7.30 9.41 10.05
C VAL A 131 6.20 10.18 9.30
N ARG A 132 6.53 10.76 8.14
CA ARG A 132 5.56 11.51 7.34
C ARG A 132 4.39 10.67 6.85
N ASN A 133 4.65 9.46 6.38
CA ASN A 133 3.68 8.71 5.56
C ASN A 133 2.99 7.55 6.26
N LEU A 134 3.69 6.87 7.16
CA LEU A 134 3.20 5.75 7.97
C LEU A 134 2.61 6.27 9.29
N TYR A 135 3.32 7.19 9.94
CA TYR A 135 2.91 7.77 11.23
C TYR A 135 2.24 9.15 11.10
N ARG A 136 1.94 9.57 9.86
CA ARG A 136 1.20 10.82 9.55
C ARG A 136 1.82 12.10 10.12
N GLY A 137 3.14 12.10 10.31
CA GLY A 137 3.89 13.22 10.86
C GLY A 137 4.05 13.19 12.38
N GLU A 138 3.49 12.19 13.06
CA GLU A 138 3.67 11.98 14.50
C GLU A 138 4.86 11.04 14.72
N ASP A 139 5.81 11.45 15.57
CA ASP A 139 6.98 10.62 15.89
C ASP A 139 6.54 9.49 16.85
N PRO A 140 6.66 8.20 16.47
CA PRO A 140 6.29 7.08 17.34
C PRO A 140 7.34 6.79 18.43
N GLY A 141 8.46 7.52 18.45
CA GLY A 141 9.62 7.26 19.28
C GLY A 141 10.70 6.45 18.56
N ALA A 142 11.95 6.63 18.99
CA ALA A 142 13.12 6.10 18.30
C ALA A 142 13.12 4.57 18.14
N GLU A 143 12.71 3.83 19.17
CA GLU A 143 12.69 2.37 19.15
C GLU A 143 11.65 1.82 18.15
N ALA A 144 10.44 2.37 18.18
CA ALA A 144 9.35 1.99 17.28
C ALA A 144 9.65 2.34 15.83
N LEU A 145 10.23 3.53 15.61
CA LEU A 145 10.64 3.97 14.28
C LEU A 145 11.76 3.08 13.71
N ALA A 146 12.76 2.73 14.52
CA ALA A 146 13.83 1.83 14.12
C ALA A 146 13.30 0.44 13.78
N HIS A 147 12.43 -0.14 14.62
CA HIS A 147 11.78 -1.43 14.37
C HIS A 147 11.08 -1.46 13.02
N SER A 148 10.26 -0.44 12.74
CA SER A 148 9.53 -0.36 11.48
C SER A 148 10.43 -0.12 10.27
N ALA A 149 11.47 0.72 10.42
CA ALA A 149 12.42 0.98 9.35
C ALA A 149 13.22 -0.27 8.97
N ASP A 150 13.71 -1.01 9.96
CA ASP A 150 14.51 -2.21 9.73
C ASP A 150 13.68 -3.36 9.15
N ALA A 151 12.44 -3.51 9.59
CA ALA A 151 11.56 -4.57 9.09
C ALA A 151 10.96 -4.29 7.68
N LEU A 152 11.01 -3.04 7.21
CA LEU A 152 10.56 -2.61 5.88
C LEU A 152 11.69 -2.46 4.85
N ARG A 153 12.95 -2.46 5.30
CA ARG A 153 14.12 -2.33 4.43
C ARG A 153 14.55 -3.68 3.87
#